data_AF-A0A3P1CE36-F1
#
_entry.id   AF-A0A3P1CE36-F1
#
_cell.length_a   1.000
_cell.length_b   1.000
_cell.length_c   1.000
_cell.angle_alpha   90.00
_cell.angle_beta   90.00
_cell.angle_gamma   90.00
#
_symmetry.space_group_name_H-M   'P 1'
#
loop_
_entity.id
_entity.type
_entity.pdbx_description
1 polymer ?
#
loop_
_entity_poly.entity_id
_entity_poly.type
_entity_poly.pdbx_seq_one_letter_code
_entity_poly.pdbx_strand_id
1 'polypeptide(L)'
;MAMSKGEKGRIIAHVLAGVVIILKGVTKWEDHHAVLGSFFLLLGLLLVAASVWHHQLSRWIKNFDVLVFAIEALVLGLIAYLYYQEGKQGLPWVYGLTSVGYLILMVIFSRRGVVSKARVNHE
;
A
#
# COMPACT_ATOMS: atom_id res chain seq x y z
N MET A 1 5.33 14.85 -19.95
CA MET A 1 6.09 13.59 -20.10
C MET A 1 5.11 12.43 -20.08
N ALA A 2 5.00 11.63 -21.14
CA ALA A 2 3.96 10.61 -21.25
C ALA A 2 4.29 9.38 -20.38
N MET A 3 3.50 9.14 -19.33
CA MET A 3 3.67 7.95 -18.48
C MET A 3 3.33 6.67 -19.26
N SER A 4 4.15 5.63 -19.08
CA SER A 4 3.93 4.30 -19.67
C SER A 4 2.59 3.72 -19.20
N LYS A 5 1.91 2.94 -20.06
CA LYS A 5 0.62 2.28 -19.73
C LYS A 5 0.70 1.46 -18.43
N GLY A 6 1.85 0.86 -18.13
CA GLY A 6 2.07 0.06 -16.92
C GLY A 6 2.14 0.88 -15.63
N GLU A 7 2.75 2.07 -15.67
CA GLU A 7 2.83 2.96 -14.50
C GLU A 7 1.47 3.56 -14.14
N LYS A 8 0.68 3.93 -15.16
CA LYS A 8 -0.69 4.43 -14.97
C LYS A 8 -1.56 3.44 -14.20
N GLY A 9 -1.49 2.15 -14.56
CA GLY A 9 -2.27 1.10 -13.88
C GLY A 9 -1.90 0.96 -12.40
N ARG A 10 -0.61 1.03 -12.07
CA ARG A 10 -0.16 1.00 -10.66
C ARG A 10 -0.65 2.23 -9.90
N ILE A 11 -0.52 3.44 -10.45
CA ILE A 11 -1.01 4.66 -9.78
C ILE A 11 -2.52 4.55 -9.51
N ILE A 12 -3.31 4.10 -10.49
CA ILE A 12 -4.75 3.92 -10.33
C ILE A 12 -5.06 2.91 -9.22
N ALA A 13 -4.35 1.78 -9.18
CA ALA A 13 -4.55 0.76 -8.14
C ALA A 13 -4.30 1.31 -6.73
N HIS A 14 -3.19 2.04 -6.52
CA HIS A 14 -2.89 2.64 -5.22
C HIS A 14 -3.88 3.75 -4.84
N VAL A 15 -4.33 4.57 -5.80
CA VAL A 15 -5.37 5.57 -5.54
C VAL A 15 -6.68 4.89 -5.13
N LEU A 16 -7.10 3.82 -5.82
CA LEU A 16 -8.28 3.05 -5.46
C LEU A 16 -8.14 2.41 -4.08
N ALA A 17 -6.98 1.84 -3.75
CA ALA A 17 -6.70 1.31 -2.42
C ALA A 17 -6.84 2.40 -1.35
N GLY A 18 -6.25 3.57 -1.57
CA GLY A 18 -6.38 4.73 -0.69
C GLY A 18 -7.83 5.17 -0.47
N VAL A 19 -8.64 5.19 -1.53
CA VAL A 19 -10.09 5.49 -1.44
C VAL A 19 -10.83 4.44 -0.60
N VAL A 20 -10.56 3.15 -0.82
CA VAL A 20 -11.18 2.07 -0.01
C VAL A 20 -10.83 2.21 1.47
N ILE A 21 -9.57 2.56 1.78
CA ILE A 21 -9.11 2.80 3.15
C ILE A 21 -9.84 4.01 3.76
N ILE A 22 -9.99 5.11 3.01
CA ILE A 22 -10.74 6.30 3.44
C ILE A 22 -12.19 5.93 3.77
N LEU A 23 -12.86 5.19 2.89
CA LEU A 23 -14.24 4.73 3.12
C LEU A 23 -14.34 3.89 4.41
N LYS A 24 -13.37 3.00 4.65
CA LYS A 24 -13.31 2.24 5.90
C LYS A 24 -13.12 3.15 7.12
N GLY A 25 -12.31 4.20 7.00
CA GLY A 25 -12.16 5.22 8.03
C GLY A 25 -13.46 5.94 8.37
N VAL A 26 -14.25 6.31 7.36
CA VAL A 26 -15.58 6.91 7.55
C VAL A 26 -16.52 5.95 8.30
N THR A 27 -16.60 4.69 7.86
CA THR A 27 -17.45 3.68 8.54
C THR A 27 -17.07 3.49 10.01
N LYS A 28 -15.77 3.58 10.35
CA LYS A 28 -15.32 3.47 11.74
C LYS A 28 -15.62 4.70 12.58
N TRP A 29 -15.78 5.86 11.96
CA TRP A 29 -16.24 7.05 12.65
C TRP A 29 -17.71 6.92 13.06
N GLU A 30 -18.53 6.33 12.18
CA GLU A 30 -19.94 6.02 12.45
C GLU A 30 -20.10 4.95 13.54
N ASP A 31 -19.21 3.95 13.60
CA ASP A 31 -19.17 2.92 14.65
C ASP A 31 -18.67 3.43 16.02
N HIS A 32 -18.59 4.74 16.27
CA HIS A 32 -18.01 5.37 17.46
C HIS A 32 -16.51 5.07 17.74
N HIS A 33 -15.79 4.52 16.76
CA HIS A 33 -14.35 4.28 16.85
C HIS A 33 -13.54 5.43 16.22
N ALA A 34 -13.73 6.65 16.72
CA ALA A 34 -13.17 7.87 16.13
C ALA A 34 -11.64 7.85 15.97
N VAL A 35 -10.90 7.20 16.89
CA VAL A 35 -9.44 7.06 16.81
C VAL A 35 -9.03 6.19 15.62
N LEU A 36 -9.65 5.02 15.46
CA LEU A 36 -9.38 4.12 14.34
C LEU A 36 -9.87 4.71 13.02
N GLY A 37 -11.03 5.38 13.02
CA GLY A 37 -11.56 6.08 11.85
C GLY A 37 -10.60 7.16 11.35
N SER A 38 -10.13 8.02 12.27
CA SER A 38 -9.16 9.08 11.96
C SER A 38 -7.83 8.50 11.47
N PHE A 39 -7.37 7.39 12.06
CA PHE A 39 -6.16 6.70 11.63
C PHE A 39 -6.28 6.22 10.18
N PHE A 40 -7.36 5.53 9.81
CA PHE A 40 -7.57 5.08 8.44
C PHE A 40 -7.74 6.22 7.46
N LEU A 41 -8.45 7.28 7.83
CA LEU A 41 -8.58 8.47 6.98
C LEU A 41 -7.21 9.07 6.67
N LEU A 42 -6.36 9.27 7.68
CA LEU A 42 -5.01 9.78 7.49
C LEU A 42 -4.17 8.83 6.63
N LEU A 43 -4.26 7.52 6.87
CA LEU A 43 -3.51 6.51 6.15
C LEU A 43 -3.90 6.46 4.66
N GLY A 44 -5.20 6.50 4.37
CA GLY A 44 -5.72 6.51 3.01
C GLY A 44 -5.38 7.80 2.27
N LEU A 45 -5.44 8.95 2.97
CA LEU A 45 -5.02 10.24 2.40
C LEU A 45 -3.52 10.23 2.06
N LEU A 46 -2.68 9.70 2.96
CA LEU A 46 -1.24 9.51 2.73
C LEU A 46 -0.97 8.61 1.53
N LEU A 47 -1.74 7.53 1.36
CA LEU A 47 -1.57 6.58 0.27
C LEU A 47 -1.97 7.21 -1.08
N VAL A 48 -3.07 7.96 -1.13
CA VAL A 48 -3.46 8.74 -2.32
C VAL A 48 -2.40 9.80 -2.63
N ALA A 49 -1.93 10.55 -1.64
CA ALA A 49 -0.88 11.55 -1.83
C ALA A 49 0.42 10.91 -2.36
N ALA A 50 0.87 9.82 -1.75
CA ALA A 50 2.05 9.06 -2.19
C ALA A 50 1.90 8.53 -3.62
N SER A 51 0.67 8.16 -4.02
CA SER A 51 0.37 7.69 -5.38
C SER A 51 0.44 8.82 -6.41
N VAL A 52 -0.11 10.00 -6.09
CA VAL A 52 -0.09 11.17 -6.97
C VAL A 52 1.34 11.70 -7.12
N TRP A 53 2.10 11.77 -6.03
CA TRP A 53 3.50 12.19 -6.05
C TRP A 53 4.49 11.06 -6.33
N HIS A 54 4.03 9.85 -6.72
CA HIS A 54 4.88 8.68 -6.96
C HIS A 54 6.04 9.01 -7.92
N HIS A 55 5.78 9.77 -8.99
CA HIS A 55 6.79 10.13 -9.97
C HIS A 55 7.86 11.12 -9.45
N GLN A 56 7.53 11.92 -8.43
CA GLN A 56 8.47 12.85 -7.82
C GLN A 56 9.23 12.16 -6.67
N LEU A 57 8.56 11.31 -5.88
CA LEU A 57 9.19 10.54 -4.80
C LEU A 57 10.09 9.41 -5.30
N SER A 58 9.71 8.71 -6.36
CA SER A 58 10.54 7.64 -6.96
C SER A 58 11.88 8.15 -7.49
N ARG A 59 11.98 9.44 -7.84
CA ARG A 59 13.25 10.09 -8.20
C ARG A 59 14.17 10.34 -7.01
N TRP A 60 13.60 10.52 -5.81
CA TRP A 60 14.36 10.83 -4.60
C TRP A 60 14.68 9.57 -3.79
N ILE A 61 13.81 8.56 -3.81
CA ILE A 61 13.94 7.35 -3.01
C ILE A 61 14.16 6.16 -3.96
N LYS A 62 15.41 5.66 -3.98
CA LYS A 62 15.86 4.55 -4.85
C LYS A 62 15.02 3.27 -4.75
N ASN A 63 14.33 3.06 -3.63
CA ASN A 63 13.47 1.89 -3.37
C ASN A 63 12.04 2.28 -2.99
N PHE A 64 11.50 3.38 -3.55
CA PHE A 64 10.16 3.87 -3.20
C PHE A 64 9.08 2.80 -3.33
N ASP A 65 9.12 2.02 -4.41
CA ASP A 65 8.17 0.91 -4.65
C ASP A 65 8.18 -0.14 -3.52
N VAL A 66 9.36 -0.44 -2.94
CA VAL A 66 9.47 -1.40 -1.81
C VAL A 66 8.81 -0.84 -0.56
N LEU A 67 8.99 0.46 -0.31
CA LEU A 67 8.38 1.15 0.83
C LEU A 67 6.85 1.23 0.69
N VAL A 68 6.35 1.47 -0.52
CA VAL A 68 4.91 1.44 -0.81
C VAL A 68 4.34 0.05 -0.57
N PHE A 69 4.96 -1.01 -1.09
CA PHE A 69 4.52 -2.39 -0.84
C PHE A 69 4.54 -2.76 0.66
N ALA A 70 5.53 -2.28 1.42
CA ALA A 70 5.59 -2.50 2.86
C ALA A 70 4.42 -1.82 3.59
N ILE A 71 4.11 -0.57 3.23
CA ILE A 71 2.98 0.18 3.79
C ILE A 71 1.67 -0.52 3.43
N GLU A 72 1.45 -0.85 2.15
CA GLU A 72 0.23 -1.54 1.70
C GLU A 72 0.04 -2.87 2.42
N ALA A 73 1.10 -3.67 2.55
CA ALA A 73 1.04 -4.92 3.30
C ALA A 73 0.60 -4.72 4.74
N LEU A 74 1.17 -3.73 5.44
CA LEU A 74 0.80 -3.42 6.82
C LEU A 74 -0.65 -2.94 6.92
N VAL A 75 -1.09 -2.05 6.02
CA VAL A 75 -2.47 -1.53 6.02
C VAL A 75 -3.47 -2.67 5.79
N LEU A 76 -3.22 -3.51 4.79
CA LEU A 76 -4.08 -4.65 4.45
C LEU A 76 -4.14 -5.67 5.61
N GLY A 77 -3.02 -5.91 6.28
CA GLY A 77 -2.95 -6.77 7.46
C GLY A 77 -3.79 -6.21 8.61
N LEU A 78 -3.72 -4.90 8.85
CA LEU A 78 -4.53 -4.23 9.87
C LEU A 78 -6.03 -4.26 9.53
N ILE A 79 -6.39 -4.04 8.25
CA ILE A 79 -7.77 -4.16 7.78
C ILE A 79 -8.29 -5.59 7.93
N ALA A 80 -7.48 -6.59 7.61
CA ALA A 80 -7.82 -8.00 7.81
C ALA A 80 -8.11 -8.30 9.29
N TYR A 81 -7.23 -7.82 10.18
CA TYR A 81 -7.40 -7.98 11.63
C TYR A 81 -8.69 -7.32 12.14
N LEU A 82 -9.01 -6.11 11.67
CA LEU A 82 -10.25 -5.44 12.06
C LEU A 82 -11.49 -6.16 11.53
N TYR A 83 -11.48 -6.62 10.28
CA TYR A 83 -12.60 -7.41 9.77
C TYR A 83 -12.78 -8.73 10.53
N TYR A 84 -11.69 -9.30 11.02
CA TYR A 84 -11.74 -10.48 11.88
C TYR A 84 -12.41 -10.16 13.22
N GLN A 85 -12.05 -9.03 13.85
CA GLN A 85 -12.72 -8.56 15.07
C GLN A 85 -14.20 -8.21 14.86
N GLU A 86 -14.56 -7.67 13.70
CA GLU A 86 -15.95 -7.38 13.31
C GLU A 86 -16.78 -8.64 13.00
N GLY A 87 -16.19 -9.83 13.10
CA GLY A 87 -16.86 -11.11 12.82
C GLY A 87 -17.22 -11.31 11.35
N LYS A 88 -16.65 -10.50 10.43
CA LYS A 88 -16.89 -10.66 9.00
C LYS A 88 -16.20 -11.94 8.51
N GLN A 89 -16.95 -12.83 7.89
CA GLN A 89 -16.39 -14.04 7.29
C GLN A 89 -15.88 -13.74 5.87
N GLY A 90 -14.79 -14.37 5.46
CA GLY A 90 -14.21 -14.24 4.11
C GLY A 90 -13.34 -12.99 3.88
N LEU A 91 -13.81 -11.78 4.22
CA LEU A 91 -13.03 -10.54 4.04
C LEU A 91 -11.64 -10.58 4.71
N PRO A 92 -11.49 -11.03 5.97
CA PRO A 92 -10.18 -11.11 6.60
C PRO A 92 -9.18 -11.97 5.81
N TRP A 93 -9.65 -13.07 5.22
CA TRP A 93 -8.80 -13.96 4.43
C TRP A 93 -8.32 -13.32 3.14
N VAL A 94 -9.21 -12.60 2.44
CA VAL A 94 -8.85 -11.89 1.21
C VAL A 94 -7.82 -10.80 1.50
N TYR A 95 -8.07 -9.95 2.50
CA TYR A 95 -7.16 -8.88 2.89
C TYR A 95 -5.84 -9.43 3.45
N GLY A 96 -5.89 -10.50 4.23
CA GLY A 96 -4.72 -11.17 4.79
C GLY A 96 -3.83 -11.82 3.72
N LEU A 97 -4.43 -12.55 2.77
CA LEU A 97 -3.70 -13.12 1.63
C LEU A 97 -3.09 -12.03 0.75
N THR A 98 -3.82 -10.95 0.53
CA THR A 98 -3.32 -9.80 -0.24
C THR A 98 -2.14 -9.14 0.47
N SER A 99 -2.22 -8.95 1.79
CA SER A 99 -1.12 -8.44 2.63
C SER A 99 0.14 -9.31 2.51
N VAL A 100 -0.01 -10.63 2.59
CA VAL A 100 1.11 -11.58 2.40
C VAL A 100 1.67 -11.48 0.99
N GLY A 101 0.82 -11.37 -0.04
CA GLY A 101 1.26 -11.17 -1.42
C GLY A 101 2.12 -9.91 -1.59
N TYR A 102 1.72 -8.80 -0.96
CA TYR A 102 2.51 -7.57 -0.96
C TYR A 102 3.83 -7.68 -0.19
N LEU A 103 3.88 -8.43 0.91
CA LEU A 103 5.15 -8.75 1.59
C LEU A 103 6.08 -9.56 0.69
N ILE A 104 5.56 -10.54 -0.05
CA ILE A 104 6.35 -11.33 -1.00
C ILE A 104 6.90 -10.43 -2.10
N LEU A 105 6.08 -9.54 -2.67
CA LEU A 105 6.52 -8.56 -3.67
C LEU A 105 7.58 -7.62 -3.10
N MET A 106 7.43 -7.14 -1.87
CA MET A 106 8.41 -6.33 -1.17
C MET A 106 9.77 -7.06 -1.10
N VAL A 107 9.79 -8.32 -0.68
CA VAL A 107 11.02 -9.12 -0.57
C VAL A 107 11.67 -9.34 -1.95
N ILE A 108 10.88 -9.67 -2.98
CA ILE A 108 11.39 -9.90 -4.34
C ILE A 108 11.99 -8.62 -4.91
N PHE A 109 11.29 -7.48 -4.82
CA PHE A 109 11.75 -6.21 -5.36
C PHE A 109 12.94 -5.64 -4.58
N SER A 110 12.96 -5.81 -3.26
CA SER A 110 14.11 -5.42 -2.43
C SER A 110 15.37 -6.18 -2.83
N ARG A 111 15.27 -7.50 -3.07
CA ARG A 111 16.39 -8.33 -3.54
C ARG A 111 16.84 -7.96 -4.96
N ARG A 112 15.91 -7.63 -5.87
CA ARG A 112 16.25 -7.19 -7.24
C ARG A 112 16.94 -5.82 -7.28
N GLY A 113 16.53 -4.88 -6.43
CA GLY A 113 17.20 -3.59 -6.25
C GLY A 113 18.64 -3.72 -5.71
N VAL A 114 18.91 -4.75 -4.90
CA VAL A 114 20.27 -5.09 -4.44
C VAL A 114 21.12 -5.74 -5.55
N VAL A 115 20.55 -6.66 -6.33
CA VAL A 115 21.29 -7.36 -7.43
C VAL A 115 21.71 -6.40 -8.56
N SER A 116 20.91 -5.39 -8.88
CA SER A 116 21.31 -4.37 -9.87
C SER A 116 22.51 -3.52 -9.41
N LYS A 117 22.70 -3.34 -8.10
CA LYS A 117 23.89 -2.66 -7.54
C LYS A 117 25.14 -3.53 -7.58
N ALA A 118 25.00 -4.85 -7.40
CA ALA A 118 26.14 -5.77 -7.45
C ALA A 118 26.77 -5.82 -8.86
N ARG A 119 25.97 -5.67 -9.93
CA ARG A 119 26.49 -5.72 -11.30
C ARG A 119 27.21 -4.44 -11.74
N VAL A 120 26.79 -3.27 -11.26
CA VAL A 120 27.38 -1.97 -11.62
C VAL A 120 28.67 -1.67 -10.84
N ASN A 121 28.90 -2.31 -9.69
CA ASN A 121 30.13 -2.12 -8.90
C ASN A 121 31.27 -3.08 -9.30
N HIS A 122 31.07 -3.90 -10.34
CA HIS A 122 32.06 -4.85 -10.87
C HIS A 122 32.46 -4.56 -12.34
N GLU A 123 32.02 -3.43 -12.90
CA GLU A 123 32.47 -2.86 -14.18
C GLU A 123 33.26 -1.57 -13.92
#